data_AF-A0A378QL70-F1
#
_entry.id   AF-A0A378QL70-F1
#
_cell.length_a   1.000
_cell.length_b   1.000
_cell.length_c   1.000
_cell.angle_alpha   90.00
_cell.angle_beta   90.00
_cell.angle_gamma   90.00
#
_symmetry.space_group_name_H-M   'P 1'
#
loop_
_entity.id
_entity.type
_entity.pdbx_description
1 polymer ?
#
loop_
_entity_poly.entity_id
_entity_poly.type
_entity_poly.pdbx_seq_one_letter_code
_entity_poly.pdbx_strand_id
1 'polypeptide(L)'
;MKSNDNSSNSTAYHKLYPSPIIDLFNGEIVSYTIKDRPTYELVKEMLDDALDKLSQEKMDDKPIIHSDRGWHYQMSHYQQTLKDKA
;
A
#
# COMPACT_ATOMS: atom_id res chain seq x y z
N MET A 1 24.92 20.16 -43.66
CA MET A 1 24.07 18.97 -43.84
C MET A 1 23.72 18.43 -42.45
N LYS A 2 22.43 18.56 -42.11
CA LYS A 2 21.64 17.94 -41.02
C LYS A 2 22.29 17.79 -39.63
N SER A 3 22.04 18.79 -38.78
CA SER A 3 21.88 18.62 -37.34
C SER A 3 20.70 17.67 -37.07
N ASN A 4 20.98 16.45 -36.62
CA ASN A 4 19.97 15.52 -36.12
C ASN A 4 19.87 15.72 -34.60
N ASP A 5 19.10 16.71 -34.19
CA ASP A 5 18.59 16.80 -32.82
C ASP A 5 17.20 16.18 -32.80
N ASN A 6 17.14 14.89 -32.52
CA ASN A 6 15.90 14.16 -32.26
C ASN A 6 15.79 13.90 -30.76
N SER A 7 15.88 14.95 -29.94
CA SER A 7 15.36 14.92 -28.57
C SER A 7 13.86 15.18 -28.59
N SER A 8 13.08 14.21 -29.07
CA SER A 8 11.66 14.15 -28.74
C SER A 8 11.53 13.65 -27.30
N ASN A 9 11.79 14.52 -26.32
CA ASN A 9 11.50 14.25 -24.92
C ASN A 9 9.99 14.23 -24.71
N SER A 10 9.35 13.12 -25.07
CA SER A 10 8.02 12.78 -24.56
C SER A 10 8.19 12.50 -23.07
N THR A 11 7.77 13.44 -22.21
CA THR A 11 7.64 13.18 -20.78
C THR A 11 6.54 12.13 -20.60
N ALA A 12 6.93 10.85 -20.57
CA ALA A 12 6.00 9.76 -20.33
C ALA A 12 5.49 9.82 -18.89
N TYR A 13 4.21 10.11 -18.71
CA TYR A 13 3.57 10.02 -17.40
C TYR A 13 3.46 8.55 -16.98
N HIS A 14 4.11 8.20 -15.88
CA HIS A 14 4.05 6.85 -15.31
C HIS A 14 2.96 6.80 -14.24
N LYS A 15 2.05 5.82 -14.33
CA LYS A 15 1.01 5.61 -13.32
C LYS A 15 1.62 4.90 -12.11
N LEU A 16 1.38 5.46 -10.93
CA LEU A 16 1.77 4.87 -9.65
C LEU A 16 0.52 4.65 -8.81
N TYR A 17 0.52 3.56 -8.06
CA TYR A 17 -0.57 3.13 -7.20
C TYR A 17 -0.07 3.09 -5.76
N PRO A 18 -0.49 4.05 -4.92
CA PRO A 18 -0.19 4.03 -3.50
C PRO A 18 -1.22 3.19 -2.74
N SER A 19 -0.77 2.44 -1.75
CA SER A 19 -1.61 1.81 -0.74
C SER A 19 -1.08 2.25 0.63
N PRO A 20 -1.72 3.22 1.30
CA PRO A 20 -1.34 3.65 2.65
C PRO A 20 -2.29 3.07 3.73
N ILE A 21 -1.76 2.79 4.93
CA ILE A 21 -2.52 2.72 6.18
C ILE A 21 -2.28 3.99 6.97
N ILE A 22 -3.38 4.60 7.41
CA ILE A 22 -3.38 5.88 8.12
C ILE A 22 -4.01 5.67 9.50
N ASP A 23 -3.37 6.17 10.54
CA ASP A 23 -3.99 6.31 11.86
C ASP A 23 -5.01 7.44 11.82
N LEU A 24 -6.27 7.12 12.12
CA LEU A 24 -7.37 8.08 12.08
C LEU A 24 -7.41 9.02 13.30
N PHE A 25 -6.60 8.80 14.33
CA PHE A 25 -6.50 9.72 15.47
C PHE A 25 -5.68 10.96 15.15
N ASN A 26 -4.48 10.78 14.58
CA ASN A 26 -3.52 11.86 14.34
C ASN A 26 -3.17 12.08 12.85
N GLY A 27 -3.62 11.20 11.94
CA GLY A 27 -3.34 11.26 10.51
C GLY A 27 -1.96 10.72 10.10
N GLU A 28 -1.26 10.03 10.99
CA GLU A 28 0.05 9.44 10.69
C GLU A 28 -0.06 8.29 9.68
N ILE A 29 0.92 8.22 8.76
CA ILE A 29 1.05 7.08 7.84
C ILE A 29 1.82 5.97 8.58
N VAL A 30 1.11 4.91 8.97
CA VAL A 30 1.69 3.77 9.70
C VAL A 30 2.54 2.90 8.76
N SER A 31 2.02 2.64 7.56
CA SER A 31 2.72 1.93 6.50
C SER A 31 2.23 2.38 5.13
N TYR A 32 3.05 2.18 4.10
CA TYR A 32 2.63 2.38 2.72
C TYR A 32 3.48 1.55 1.77
N THR A 33 2.88 1.17 0.65
CA THR A 33 3.59 0.62 -0.51
C THR A 33 3.19 1.41 -1.75
N ILE A 34 4.12 1.59 -2.69
CA ILE A 34 3.86 2.21 -3.99
C ILE A 34 4.36 1.27 -5.08
N LYS A 35 3.49 0.92 -6.04
CA LYS A 35 3.86 0.11 -7.21
C LYS A 35 3.34 0.72 -8.50
N ASP A 36 3.84 0.22 -9.63
CA ASP A 36 3.42 0.61 -10.98
C ASP A 36 2.08 -0.01 -11.40
N ARG A 37 1.57 -0.97 -10.62
CA ARG A 37 0.33 -1.71 -10.88
C ARG A 37 -0.46 -1.97 -9.58
N PRO A 38 -1.80 -1.98 -9.63
CA PRO A 38 -2.66 -2.26 -8.48
C PRO A 38 -2.81 -3.77 -8.27
N THR A 39 -1.74 -4.43 -7.86
CA THR A 39 -1.73 -5.88 -7.57
C THR A 39 -2.08 -6.15 -6.12
N TYR A 40 -2.45 -7.40 -5.78
CA TYR A 40 -2.65 -7.77 -4.37
C TYR A 40 -1.37 -7.62 -3.55
N GLU A 41 -0.20 -7.82 -4.16
CA GLU A 41 1.10 -7.70 -3.51
C GLU A 41 1.33 -6.28 -2.96
N LEU A 42 0.85 -5.24 -3.65
CA LEU A 42 0.86 -3.85 -3.16
C LEU A 42 0.20 -3.72 -1.78
N VAL A 43 -0.94 -4.40 -1.60
CA VAL A 43 -1.74 -4.35 -0.37
C VAL A 43 -1.16 -5.26 0.70
N LYS A 44 -0.69 -6.45 0.29
CA LYS A 44 -0.11 -7.44 1.20
C LYS A 44 1.13 -6.89 1.89
N GLU A 45 2.08 -6.31 1.14
CA GLU A 45 3.31 -5.73 1.70
C GLU A 45 3.00 -4.64 2.71
N MET A 46 2.13 -3.69 2.33
CA MET A 46 1.70 -2.60 3.21
C MET A 46 1.03 -3.13 4.49
N LEU A 47 0.15 -4.14 4.38
CA LEU A 47 -0.59 -4.68 5.52
C LEU A 47 0.35 -5.42 6.48
N ASP A 48 1.23 -6.27 5.94
CA ASP A 48 2.20 -7.01 6.76
C ASP A 48 3.09 -6.04 7.54
N ASP A 49 3.61 -5.00 6.88
CA ASP A 49 4.44 -3.96 7.50
C ASP A 49 3.69 -3.21 8.62
N ALA A 50 2.40 -2.90 8.45
CA ALA A 50 1.61 -2.24 9.49
C ALA A 50 1.41 -3.14 10.72
N LEU A 51 1.02 -4.39 10.51
CA LEU A 51 0.73 -5.32 11.60
C LEU A 51 2.00 -5.70 12.37
N ASP A 52 3.14 -5.82 11.68
CA ASP A 52 4.43 -6.06 12.33
C ASP A 52 4.85 -4.90 13.22
N LYS A 53 4.65 -3.64 12.79
CA LYS A 53 4.90 -2.46 13.65
C LYS A 53 3.98 -2.42 14.87
N LEU A 54 2.68 -2.62 14.67
CA LEU A 54 1.68 -2.57 15.75
C LEU A 54 1.95 -3.65 16.81
N SER A 55 2.28 -4.86 16.38
CA SER A 55 2.59 -5.97 17.30
C SER A 55 3.88 -5.78 18.09
N GLN A 56 4.87 -5.04 17.55
CA GLN A 56 6.11 -4.70 18.24
C GLN A 56 5.91 -3.64 19.33
N GLU A 57 5.03 -2.67 19.11
CA GLU A 57 4.86 -1.55 20.04
C GLU A 57 4.00 -1.92 21.24
N LYS A 58 2.92 -2.68 21.04
CA LYS A 58 1.98 -3.04 22.12
C LYS A 58 1.33 -4.41 21.87
N MET A 59 1.73 -5.40 22.68
CA MET A 59 1.24 -6.78 22.56
C MET A 59 -0.29 -6.95 22.75
N ASP A 60 -0.96 -6.00 23.39
CA ASP A 60 -2.40 -6.06 23.70
C ASP A 60 -3.28 -5.13 22.83
N ASP A 61 -2.68 -4.39 21.90
CA ASP A 61 -3.44 -3.51 21.01
C ASP A 61 -4.23 -4.32 19.98
N LYS A 62 -5.51 -3.97 19.80
CA LYS A 62 -6.44 -4.60 18.85
C LYS A 62 -6.95 -3.56 17.85
N PRO A 63 -6.20 -3.28 16.77
CA PRO A 63 -6.58 -2.26 15.81
C PRO A 63 -7.87 -2.62 15.07
N ILE A 64 -8.71 -1.61 14.81
CA ILE A 64 -9.84 -1.75 13.89
C ILE A 64 -9.40 -1.24 12.53
N ILE A 65 -9.24 -2.16 11.58
CA ILE A 65 -8.85 -1.82 10.21
C ILE A 65 -10.09 -1.60 9.35
N HIS A 66 -10.21 -0.40 8.77
CA HIS A 66 -11.24 -0.05 7.81
C HIS A 66 -10.63 0.06 6.41
N SER A 67 -11.19 -0.67 5.45
CA SER A 67 -10.81 -0.60 4.03
C SER A 67 -12.06 -0.39 3.18
N ASP A 68 -11.86 0.05 1.94
CA ASP A 68 -12.95 0.14 0.97
C ASP A 68 -13.41 -1.25 0.48
N ARG A 69 -14.35 -1.29 -0.46
CA ARG A 69 -14.86 -2.53 -1.06
C ARG A 69 -14.05 -2.99 -2.28
N GLY A 70 -12.78 -2.65 -2.39
CA GLY A 70 -11.88 -3.13 -3.44
C GLY A 70 -11.71 -4.64 -3.39
N TRP A 71 -11.52 -5.26 -4.55
CA TRP A 71 -11.40 -6.72 -4.66
C TRP A 71 -10.25 -7.28 -3.83
N HIS A 72 -9.12 -6.56 -3.76
CA HIS A 72 -7.92 -6.94 -3.02
C HIS A 72 -8.17 -7.03 -1.51
N TYR A 73 -9.00 -6.16 -0.93
CA TYR A 73 -9.39 -6.21 0.48
C TYR A 73 -10.45 -7.28 0.78
N GLN A 74 -11.15 -7.77 -0.25
CA GLN A 74 -12.14 -8.84 -0.12
C GLN A 74 -11.54 -10.24 -0.26
N MET A 75 -10.27 -10.36 -0.65
CA MET A 75 -9.61 -11.65 -0.84
C MET A 75 -9.48 -12.43 0.48
N SER A 76 -9.60 -13.76 0.40
CA SER A 76 -9.45 -14.65 1.55
C SER A 76 -8.12 -14.48 2.28
N HIS A 77 -7.04 -14.28 1.54
CA HIS A 77 -5.70 -14.07 2.10
C HIS A 77 -5.63 -12.81 2.97
N TYR A 78 -6.22 -11.70 2.52
CA TYR A 78 -6.29 -10.45 3.29
C TYR A 78 -7.04 -10.67 4.61
N GLN A 79 -8.22 -11.30 4.54
CA GLN A 79 -9.04 -11.60 5.71
C GLN A 79 -8.33 -12.56 6.67
N GLN A 80 -7.56 -13.51 6.16
CA GLN A 80 -6.82 -14.46 6.98
C GLN A 80 -5.67 -13.76 7.72
N THR A 81 -4.89 -12.92 7.03
CA THR A 81 -3.85 -12.10 7.65
C THR A 81 -4.42 -11.24 8.79
N LEU A 82 -5.57 -10.61 8.58
CA LEU A 82 -6.24 -9.84 9.64
C LEU A 82 -6.66 -10.70 10.83
N LYS A 83 -7.21 -11.89 10.61
CA LYS A 83 -7.62 -12.79 11.70
C LYS A 83 -6.44 -13.31 12.52
N ASP A 84 -5.29 -13.50 11.88
CA ASP A 84 -4.12 -14.10 12.49
C ASP A 84 -3.22 -13.09 13.19
N LYS A 85 -3.21 -11.82 12.74
CA LYS A 85 -2.22 -10.82 13.14
C LYS A 85 -2.78 -9.47 13.62
N ALA A 86 -4.07 -9.17 13.41
CA ALA A 86 -4.71 -7.94 13.90
C ALA A 86 -5.53 -8.20 15.17
#